data_AF-A0A4R2TVR4-F1
#
_entry.id   AF-A0A4R2TVR4-F1
#
_cell.length_a   1.000
_cell.length_b   1.000
_cell.length_c   1.000
_cell.angle_alpha   90.00
_cell.angle_beta   90.00
_cell.angle_gamma   90.00
#
_symmetry.space_group_name_H-M   'P 1'
#
loop_
_entity.id
_entity.type
_entity.pdbx_description
1 polymer ?
#
loop_
_entity_poly.entity_id
_entity_poly.type
_entity_poly.pdbx_seq_one_letter_code
_entity_poly.pdbx_strand_id
1 'polypeptide(L)'
;MKITKTQKLYISTFCIIIGAIMPVTAIVRMEPLHIDAVSILKSSMDYKHYETSISSINLRRPEIFEVAEKEEIKIESKQINNSINTTENRPKEQNITNSQKETVIERETIPKVQKELNLSGYLNSYVLDIIKTYGKTPYLLNNDYENYNGVTTTLYYQDQVLLKAHPSGNRASHCSGITFEVFFKAMQRRNQQLGIPKDDINGMNWDQMFDFILHWYAAQGPKPQSNITVALEKYGLGVGIKDLEDARAGDFIDISRENSTGHTGVFLNWVREGDKVVGVRYWSSQGTTHGISNNTEYFNVRRADGRKYGNVIINRVYIGRVLPVGQYKK
;
A
#
# COMPACT_ATOMS: atom_id res chain seq x y z
N MET A 1 12.41 -47.01 -24.46
CA MET A 1 12.10 -45.75 -23.76
C MET A 1 10.66 -45.39 -24.10
N LYS A 2 9.74 -45.47 -23.12
CA LYS A 2 8.29 -45.56 -23.35
C LYS A 2 7.62 -44.18 -23.30
N ILE A 3 6.95 -43.83 -24.39
CA ILE A 3 5.75 -42.98 -24.47
C ILE A 3 4.67 -43.99 -24.95
N THR A 4 3.53 -44.24 -24.31
CA THR A 4 2.32 -43.41 -24.18
C THR A 4 1.41 -44.06 -23.12
N LYS A 5 0.77 -43.28 -22.23
CA LYS A 5 -0.37 -43.76 -21.43
C LYS A 5 -1.67 -43.38 -22.13
N THR A 6 -2.36 -44.37 -22.66
CA THR A 6 -3.72 -44.27 -23.20
C THR A 6 -4.72 -44.38 -22.04
N GLN A 7 -5.66 -43.44 -21.95
CA GLN A 7 -6.78 -43.48 -21.02
C GLN A 7 -7.71 -44.65 -21.37
N LYS A 8 -8.09 -45.46 -20.37
CA LYS A 8 -9.10 -46.51 -20.52
C LYS A 8 -10.48 -45.92 -20.18
N LEU A 9 -11.35 -45.90 -21.19
CA LEU A 9 -12.77 -45.65 -21.08
C LEU A 9 -13.46 -46.96 -20.65
N TYR A 10 -14.16 -46.95 -19.51
CA TYR A 10 -15.03 -48.06 -19.11
C TYR A 10 -16.44 -47.78 -19.66
N ILE A 11 -16.89 -48.62 -20.61
CA ILE A 11 -18.30 -48.70 -21.02
C ILE A 11 -18.85 -49.97 -20.38
N SER A 12 -19.77 -49.81 -19.44
CA SER A 12 -20.57 -50.92 -18.91
C SER A 12 -21.92 -50.91 -19.62
N THR A 13 -22.18 -52.01 -20.33
CA THR A 13 -23.46 -52.30 -20.98
C THR A 13 -24.44 -52.82 -19.94
N PHE A 14 -25.63 -52.22 -19.85
CA PHE A 14 -26.80 -52.89 -19.26
C PHE A 14 -28.07 -52.60 -20.06
N CYS A 15 -28.91 -53.63 -20.11
CA CYS A 15 -30.00 -53.83 -21.04
C CYS A 15 -31.21 -52.88 -20.90
N ILE A 16 -31.91 -52.80 -22.02
CA ILE A 16 -33.15 -52.08 -22.33
C ILE A 16 -34.31 -52.48 -21.40
N ILE A 17 -34.99 -51.49 -20.82
CA ILE A 17 -36.42 -51.55 -20.47
C ILE A 17 -37.10 -50.26 -20.93
N ILE A 18 -38.22 -50.43 -21.63
CA ILE A 18 -39.07 -49.43 -22.28
C ILE A 18 -39.83 -48.61 -21.23
N GLY A 19 -39.88 -47.27 -21.36
CA GLY A 19 -40.88 -46.45 -20.67
C GLY A 19 -40.53 -44.96 -20.50
N ALA A 20 -41.35 -44.10 -21.12
CA ALA A 20 -41.56 -42.67 -20.85
C ALA A 20 -40.36 -41.69 -21.03
N ILE A 21 -40.45 -40.87 -22.07
CA ILE A 21 -39.59 -39.71 -22.31
C ILE A 21 -40.00 -38.58 -21.35
N MET A 22 -39.17 -38.29 -20.36
CA MET A 22 -39.10 -36.98 -19.70
C MET A 22 -37.72 -36.36 -19.93
N PRO A 23 -37.61 -35.06 -20.20
CA PRO A 23 -36.32 -34.40 -20.36
C PRO A 23 -35.66 -34.26 -18.98
N VAL A 24 -34.71 -35.15 -18.68
CA VAL A 24 -33.78 -34.94 -17.56
C VAL A 24 -32.81 -33.85 -18.00
N THR A 25 -33.01 -32.64 -17.47
CA THR A 25 -32.00 -31.58 -17.52
C THR A 25 -30.85 -32.01 -16.61
N ALA A 26 -29.79 -32.53 -17.21
CA ALA A 26 -28.54 -32.77 -16.52
C ALA A 26 -27.93 -31.41 -16.15
N ILE A 27 -28.11 -30.98 -14.90
CA ILE A 27 -27.35 -29.88 -14.33
C ILE A 27 -25.93 -30.39 -14.10
N VAL A 28 -25.05 -30.14 -15.07
CA VAL A 28 -23.61 -30.32 -14.89
C VAL A 28 -23.15 -29.22 -13.94
N ARG A 29 -23.04 -29.56 -12.66
CA ARG A 29 -22.41 -28.71 -11.66
C ARG A 29 -20.90 -28.77 -11.91
N MET A 30 -20.38 -27.83 -12.70
CA MET A 30 -18.94 -27.63 -12.81
C MET A 30 -18.45 -27.11 -11.45
N GLU A 31 -17.73 -27.94 -10.71
CA GLU A 31 -16.91 -27.42 -9.62
C GLU A 31 -15.87 -26.48 -10.22
N PRO A 32 -15.70 -25.26 -9.68
CA PRO A 32 -14.66 -24.38 -10.16
C PRO A 32 -13.31 -25.07 -9.96
N LEU A 33 -12.49 -25.07 -11.01
CA LEU A 33 -11.07 -25.40 -10.91
C LEU A 33 -10.46 -24.45 -9.87
N HIS A 34 -10.33 -24.93 -8.64
CA HIS A 34 -9.64 -24.23 -7.57
C HIS A 34 -8.15 -24.27 -7.93
N ILE A 35 -7.72 -23.31 -8.73
CA ILE A 35 -6.30 -23.04 -8.89
C ILE A 35 -5.81 -22.65 -7.50
N ASP A 36 -4.90 -23.44 -6.95
CA ASP A 36 -4.41 -23.22 -5.60
C ASP A 36 -3.60 -21.91 -5.58
N ALA A 37 -4.25 -20.85 -5.12
CA ALA A 37 -3.67 -19.53 -4.96
C ALA A 37 -2.38 -19.56 -4.13
N VAL A 38 -2.24 -20.55 -3.23
CA VAL A 38 -1.01 -20.81 -2.48
C VAL A 38 0.15 -21.21 -3.39
N SER A 39 -0.10 -22.06 -4.39
CA SER A 39 0.91 -22.46 -5.38
C SER A 39 1.39 -21.25 -6.21
N ILE A 40 0.48 -20.31 -6.52
CA ILE A 40 0.82 -19.07 -7.22
C ILE A 40 1.69 -18.16 -6.34
N LEU A 41 1.34 -17.96 -5.06
CA LEU A 41 2.17 -17.17 -4.13
C LEU A 41 3.55 -17.80 -3.95
N LYS A 42 3.63 -19.12 -3.73
CA LYS A 42 4.91 -19.82 -3.60
C LYS A 42 5.77 -19.68 -4.85
N SER A 43 5.21 -19.95 -6.03
CA SER A 43 5.95 -19.88 -7.31
C SER A 43 6.36 -18.46 -7.71
N SER A 44 5.55 -17.46 -7.39
CA SER A 44 5.86 -16.03 -7.65
C SER A 44 6.87 -15.46 -6.66
N MET A 45 6.86 -15.90 -5.40
CA MET A 45 7.79 -15.43 -4.36
C MET A 45 9.11 -16.23 -4.31
N ASP A 46 9.21 -17.37 -5.01
CA ASP A 46 10.47 -18.10 -5.22
C ASP A 46 11.47 -17.35 -6.14
N TYR A 47 11.07 -16.18 -6.68
CA TYR A 47 11.95 -15.25 -7.37
C TYR A 47 12.85 -14.49 -6.38
N LYS A 48 13.77 -15.22 -5.74
CA LYS A 48 14.97 -14.77 -5.00
C LYS A 48 14.88 -13.41 -4.29
N HIS A 49 14.15 -13.37 -3.18
CA HIS A 49 14.41 -12.38 -2.12
C HIS A 49 15.53 -12.92 -1.21
N TYR A 50 16.78 -12.50 -1.47
CA TYR A 50 17.88 -12.70 -0.54
C TYR A 50 17.93 -11.54 0.46
N GLU A 51 17.41 -11.73 1.67
CA GLU A 51 17.96 -11.04 2.83
C GLU A 51 18.91 -12.01 3.55
N THR A 52 20.21 -11.77 3.38
CA THR A 52 21.22 -12.33 4.27
C THR A 52 21.05 -11.67 5.63
N SER A 53 20.68 -12.47 6.64
CA SER A 53 20.71 -12.05 8.03
C SER A 53 22.14 -11.63 8.40
N ILE A 54 22.38 -10.32 8.59
CA ILE A 54 23.61 -9.86 9.21
C ILE A 54 23.44 -9.98 10.73
N SER A 55 23.59 -11.19 11.25
CA SER A 55 24.14 -11.39 12.58
C SER A 55 25.63 -11.68 12.42
N SER A 56 26.46 -10.73 12.84
CA SER A 56 27.90 -10.83 13.07
C SER A 56 28.79 -11.30 11.90
N ILE A 57 29.25 -10.36 11.05
CA ILE A 57 30.52 -10.52 10.33
C ILE A 57 31.31 -9.20 10.38
N ASN A 58 32.37 -9.21 11.18
CA ASN A 58 33.48 -8.26 11.12
C ASN A 58 34.20 -8.46 9.78
N LEU A 59 34.16 -7.49 8.87
CA LEU A 59 35.02 -7.49 7.69
C LEU A 59 35.85 -6.20 7.63
N ARG A 60 37.16 -6.44 7.66
CA ARG A 60 38.24 -5.46 7.58
C ARG A 60 38.18 -4.70 6.26
N ARG A 61 38.47 -3.41 6.38
CA ARG A 61 38.72 -2.43 5.33
C ARG A 61 39.88 -2.87 4.41
N PRO A 62 39.76 -2.69 3.08
CA PRO A 62 40.92 -2.45 2.24
C PRO A 62 40.95 -1.02 1.72
N GLU A 63 42.14 -0.66 1.29
CA GLU A 63 42.67 0.68 1.11
C GLU A 63 42.20 1.40 -0.15
N ILE A 64 42.36 2.71 -0.04
CA ILE A 64 42.33 3.83 -0.97
C ILE A 64 42.80 3.47 -2.40
N PHE A 65 42.08 3.96 -3.41
CA PHE A 65 42.71 4.52 -4.62
C PHE A 65 42.01 5.81 -5.03
N GLU A 66 42.83 6.84 -5.22
CA GLU A 66 42.56 8.24 -5.49
C GLU A 66 42.80 8.49 -6.99
N VAL A 67 41.83 9.10 -7.71
CA VAL A 67 42.12 9.81 -8.97
C VAL A 67 41.17 11.01 -9.14
N ALA A 68 41.79 12.19 -9.07
CA ALA A 68 41.55 13.53 -9.62
C ALA A 68 40.21 13.96 -10.27
N GLU A 69 39.69 15.07 -9.70
CA GLU A 69 39.19 16.34 -10.29
C GLU A 69 39.62 16.68 -11.75
N LYS A 70 38.94 17.50 -12.57
CA LYS A 70 38.21 18.77 -12.33
C LYS A 70 37.53 19.24 -13.65
N GLU A 71 36.31 19.78 -13.62
CA GLU A 71 35.88 20.81 -14.59
C GLU A 71 34.97 21.83 -13.87
N GLU A 72 35.41 23.09 -13.88
CA GLU A 72 34.70 24.26 -13.34
C GLU A 72 33.72 24.82 -14.39
N ILE A 73 32.47 25.06 -14.00
CA ILE A 73 31.54 25.91 -14.75
C ILE A 73 31.16 27.12 -13.90
N LYS A 74 31.50 28.29 -14.44
CA LYS A 74 31.23 29.64 -13.93
C LYS A 74 29.74 29.97 -14.12
N ILE A 75 29.03 30.34 -13.05
CA ILE A 75 27.69 30.93 -13.15
C ILE A 75 27.71 32.32 -12.51
N GLU A 76 27.36 33.29 -13.34
CA GLU A 76 27.25 34.72 -13.05
C GLU A 76 25.88 35.00 -12.42
N SER A 77 25.85 35.69 -11.27
CA SER A 77 24.62 36.02 -10.54
C SER A 77 24.10 37.39 -10.97
N LYS A 78 22.81 37.47 -11.34
CA LYS A 78 22.09 38.73 -11.51
C LYS A 78 21.23 39.00 -10.28
N GLN A 79 21.49 40.16 -9.68
CA GLN A 79 20.75 40.76 -8.56
C GLN A 79 19.30 41.06 -8.94
N ILE A 80 18.37 40.79 -8.02
CA ILE A 80 17.00 41.32 -8.05
C ILE A 80 16.83 42.20 -6.81
N ASN A 81 16.56 43.48 -7.05
CA ASN A 81 16.28 44.49 -6.03
C ASN A 81 14.84 44.34 -5.52
N ASN A 82 14.70 44.25 -4.20
CA ASN A 82 13.43 44.47 -3.51
C ASN A 82 13.18 45.98 -3.35
N SER A 83 11.94 46.41 -3.57
CA SER A 83 11.46 47.73 -3.13
C SER A 83 10.14 47.56 -2.39
N ILE A 84 10.19 48.00 -1.13
CA ILE A 84 9.12 48.13 -0.15
C ILE A 84 8.22 49.29 -0.56
N ASN A 85 6.92 49.20 -0.31
CA ASN A 85 6.09 50.36 0.06
C ASN A 85 4.92 49.93 0.95
N THR A 86 5.05 50.28 2.22
CA THR A 86 4.01 50.52 3.23
C THR A 86 3.13 51.70 2.82
N THR A 87 1.81 51.64 3.07
CA THR A 87 1.13 52.70 3.85
C THR A 87 -0.24 52.22 4.39
N GLU A 88 -0.46 52.57 5.66
CA GLU A 88 -1.70 52.53 6.43
C GLU A 88 -2.81 53.40 5.81
N ASN A 89 -4.08 53.08 6.12
CA ASN A 89 -4.93 53.98 6.91
C ASN A 89 -6.34 53.41 7.18
N ARG A 90 -6.78 53.58 8.42
CA ARG A 90 -8.14 53.43 8.97
C ARG A 90 -8.56 54.82 9.50
N PRO A 91 -9.85 55.22 9.52
CA PRO A 91 -10.64 55.27 10.78
C PRO A 91 -12.11 54.83 10.58
N LYS A 92 -12.79 54.14 11.53
CA LYS A 92 -13.68 54.61 12.65
C LYS A 92 -14.91 55.42 12.16
N GLU A 93 -16.14 55.35 12.66
CA GLU A 93 -16.78 54.80 13.87
C GLU A 93 -18.33 54.95 13.78
N GLN A 94 -19.07 54.21 14.63
CA GLN A 94 -20.36 54.58 15.30
C GLN A 94 -21.69 54.63 14.48
N ASN A 95 -22.90 54.29 14.98
CA ASN A 95 -23.44 53.99 16.32
C ASN A 95 -24.94 53.52 16.28
N ILE A 96 -25.42 52.86 17.35
CA ILE A 96 -26.77 53.00 18.04
C ILE A 96 -28.04 52.42 17.31
N THR A 97 -29.06 51.72 17.86
CA THR A 97 -29.52 51.17 19.17
C THR A 97 -30.70 50.18 18.98
N ASN A 98 -30.98 49.39 20.03
CA ASN A 98 -32.28 48.97 20.61
C ASN A 98 -33.16 47.84 20.00
N SER A 99 -33.20 46.75 20.78
CA SER A 99 -34.38 46.15 21.43
C SER A 99 -35.57 45.74 20.57
N GLN A 100 -35.82 44.42 20.46
CA GLN A 100 -36.96 43.79 21.10
C GLN A 100 -36.88 42.26 21.01
N LYS A 101 -37.57 41.66 21.98
CA LYS A 101 -37.49 40.29 22.47
C LYS A 101 -38.70 39.55 21.92
N GLU A 102 -38.50 38.57 21.04
CA GLU A 102 -39.53 37.58 20.74
C GLU A 102 -38.90 36.19 20.63
N THR A 103 -39.39 35.31 21.49
CA THR A 103 -38.89 33.96 21.73
C THR A 103 -39.57 33.04 20.73
N VAL A 104 -38.91 32.77 19.61
CA VAL A 104 -39.28 31.69 18.70
C VAL A 104 -38.38 30.51 19.00
N ILE A 105 -38.97 29.42 19.48
CA ILE A 105 -38.31 28.12 19.62
C ILE A 105 -38.07 27.61 18.19
N GLU A 106 -36.97 28.07 17.61
CA GLU A 106 -36.43 27.53 16.37
C GLU A 106 -35.82 26.17 16.72
N ARG A 107 -36.51 25.09 16.34
CA ARG A 107 -35.89 23.78 16.26
C ARG A 107 -34.73 23.93 15.28
N GLU A 108 -33.52 24.05 15.81
CA GLU A 108 -32.29 23.95 15.04
C GLU A 108 -32.36 22.66 14.23
N THR A 109 -32.73 22.82 12.96
CA THR A 109 -32.54 21.79 11.96
C THR A 109 -31.04 21.78 11.74
N ILE A 110 -30.35 20.92 12.51
CA ILE A 110 -28.93 20.61 12.34
C ILE A 110 -28.68 20.47 10.83
N PRO A 111 -27.82 21.30 10.22
CA PRO A 111 -27.72 21.36 8.78
C PRO A 111 -27.40 19.98 8.22
N LYS A 112 -28.32 19.45 7.42
CA LYS A 112 -28.18 18.24 6.59
C LYS A 112 -26.96 18.33 5.63
N VAL A 113 -26.31 19.48 5.58
CA VAL A 113 -25.15 19.87 4.75
C VAL A 113 -23.81 19.43 5.36
N GLN A 114 -23.68 19.19 6.67
CA GLN A 114 -22.47 18.57 7.25
C GLN A 114 -22.44 17.04 7.08
N LYS A 115 -23.55 16.46 6.60
CA LYS A 115 -23.71 15.03 6.31
C LYS A 115 -23.60 14.73 4.80
N GLU A 116 -23.03 15.63 4.01
CA GLU A 116 -22.15 15.22 2.92
C GLU A 116 -20.83 14.75 3.58
N LEU A 117 -20.87 13.59 4.23
CA LEU A 117 -19.66 12.90 4.68
C LEU A 117 -18.80 12.68 3.44
N ASN A 118 -17.79 13.52 3.21
CA ASN A 118 -16.49 13.25 2.57
C ASN A 118 -16.36 11.97 1.68
N LEU A 119 -17.34 11.69 0.81
CA LEU A 119 -17.35 10.64 -0.21
C LEU A 119 -16.21 10.89 -1.23
N SER A 120 -15.69 12.12 -1.23
CA SER A 120 -14.58 12.66 -2.01
C SER A 120 -13.23 12.66 -1.29
N GLY A 121 -13.14 12.15 -0.05
CA GLY A 121 -11.89 12.14 0.71
C GLY A 121 -10.92 11.06 0.23
N TYR A 122 -9.62 11.36 0.24
CA TYR A 122 -8.58 10.35 0.04
C TYR A 122 -8.56 9.33 1.19
N LEU A 123 -8.09 8.10 0.94
CA LEU A 123 -8.01 7.05 1.96
C LEU A 123 -7.03 7.36 3.10
N ASN A 124 -6.13 8.33 2.91
CA ASN A 124 -5.03 8.67 3.83
C ASN A 124 -5.47 8.79 5.30
N SER A 125 -6.58 9.48 5.60
CA SER A 125 -7.06 9.62 6.98
C SER A 125 -7.46 8.28 7.61
N TYR A 126 -8.15 7.43 6.86
CA TYR A 126 -8.50 6.07 7.28
C TYR A 126 -7.25 5.24 7.53
N VAL A 127 -6.26 5.31 6.65
CA VAL A 127 -4.97 4.63 6.81
C VAL A 127 -4.30 5.07 8.12
N LEU A 128 -4.21 6.38 8.35
CA LEU A 128 -3.60 6.94 9.56
C LEU A 128 -4.36 6.56 10.84
N ASP A 129 -5.68 6.39 10.78
CA ASP A 129 -6.46 5.91 11.92
C ASP A 129 -6.26 4.42 12.17
N ILE A 130 -6.20 3.61 11.11
CA ILE A 130 -5.98 2.17 11.22
C ILE A 130 -4.60 1.87 11.81
N ILE A 131 -3.52 2.54 11.39
CA ILE A 131 -2.17 2.28 11.94
C ILE A 131 -2.09 2.54 13.46
N LYS A 132 -2.90 3.46 14.00
CA LYS A 132 -2.96 3.76 15.45
C LYS A 132 -3.55 2.60 16.27
N THR A 133 -4.29 1.68 15.63
CA THR A 133 -4.92 0.55 16.31
C THR A 133 -3.96 -0.61 16.59
N TYR A 134 -2.75 -0.56 16.03
CA TYR A 134 -1.74 -1.60 16.22
C TYR A 134 -0.83 -1.28 17.40
N GLY A 135 -0.69 -2.28 18.28
CA GLY A 135 0.39 -2.32 19.26
C GLY A 135 1.63 -3.02 18.71
N LYS A 136 2.58 -3.29 19.62
CA LYS A 136 3.77 -4.07 19.30
C LYS A 136 3.39 -5.52 19.02
N THR A 137 3.72 -6.02 17.83
CA THR A 137 3.63 -7.45 17.48
C THR A 137 4.97 -7.93 16.93
N PRO A 138 5.28 -9.24 16.96
CA PRO A 138 6.55 -9.74 16.45
C PRO A 138 6.73 -9.50 14.95
N TYR A 139 7.98 -9.35 14.53
CA TYR A 139 8.33 -9.45 13.11
C TYR A 139 8.54 -10.92 12.73
N LEU A 140 7.98 -11.34 11.60
CA LEU A 140 8.30 -12.61 10.97
C LEU A 140 8.16 -12.50 9.46
N LEU A 141 9.28 -12.66 8.76
CA LEU A 141 9.34 -12.91 7.32
C LEU A 141 9.78 -14.36 7.11
N ASN A 142 9.01 -15.13 6.37
CA ASN A 142 9.33 -16.50 6.00
C ASN A 142 8.75 -16.82 4.61
N ASN A 143 8.92 -18.06 4.16
CA ASN A 143 8.43 -18.53 2.86
C ASN A 143 7.19 -19.45 2.97
N ASP A 144 6.58 -19.53 4.15
CA ASP A 144 5.40 -20.39 4.40
C ASP A 144 4.09 -19.66 4.07
N TYR A 145 3.98 -19.19 2.83
CA TYR A 145 2.81 -18.46 2.33
C TYR A 145 1.54 -19.31 2.23
N GLU A 146 1.65 -20.62 2.46
CA GLU A 146 0.48 -21.50 2.60
C GLU A 146 -0.26 -21.30 3.92
N ASN A 147 0.49 -21.03 5.00
CA ASN A 147 -0.05 -20.95 6.34
C ASN A 147 -0.01 -19.54 6.93
N TYR A 148 0.80 -18.65 6.37
CA TYR A 148 0.99 -17.30 6.88
C TYR A 148 1.38 -16.32 5.77
N ASN A 149 0.66 -15.20 5.65
CA ASN A 149 0.88 -14.24 4.57
C ASN A 149 1.38 -12.87 5.03
N GLY A 150 1.96 -12.76 6.23
CA GLY A 150 2.48 -11.49 6.73
C GLY A 150 1.48 -10.57 7.41
N VAL A 151 0.23 -11.02 7.59
CA VAL A 151 -0.87 -10.28 8.22
C VAL A 151 -1.02 -10.66 9.69
N THR A 152 -1.46 -9.72 10.52
CA THR A 152 -1.66 -9.93 11.97
C THR A 152 -2.98 -10.62 12.30
N THR A 153 -3.96 -10.51 11.39
CA THR A 153 -5.28 -11.16 11.49
C THR A 153 -5.66 -11.73 10.14
N THR A 154 -6.31 -12.91 10.11
CA THR A 154 -6.80 -13.49 8.86
C THR A 154 -7.79 -12.53 8.21
N LEU A 155 -7.56 -12.23 6.93
CA LEU A 155 -8.37 -11.34 6.14
C LEU A 155 -9.35 -12.15 5.30
N TYR A 156 -10.60 -11.72 5.30
CA TYR A 156 -11.67 -12.31 4.51
C TYR A 156 -12.17 -11.28 3.51
N TYR A 157 -12.30 -11.69 2.25
CA TYR A 157 -12.83 -10.88 1.16
C TYR A 157 -13.96 -11.63 0.49
N GLN A 158 -15.16 -11.05 0.46
CA GLN A 158 -16.36 -11.70 -0.07
C GLN A 158 -16.59 -13.09 0.56
N ASP A 159 -16.44 -13.13 1.89
CA ASP A 159 -16.58 -14.33 2.75
C ASP A 159 -15.59 -15.47 2.48
N GLN A 160 -14.57 -15.23 1.65
CA GLN A 160 -13.47 -16.17 1.40
C GLN A 160 -12.20 -15.73 2.10
N VAL A 161 -11.40 -16.68 2.59
CA VAL A 161 -10.08 -16.40 3.16
C VAL A 161 -9.20 -15.82 2.06
N LEU A 162 -8.68 -14.61 2.28
CA LEU A 162 -7.79 -13.92 1.35
C LEU A 162 -6.33 -14.05 1.79
N LEU A 163 -6.03 -13.75 3.06
CA LEU A 163 -4.69 -13.84 3.66
C LEU A 163 -4.79 -14.40 5.08
N LYS A 164 -3.86 -15.30 5.44
CA LYS A 164 -3.83 -16.00 6.72
C LYS A 164 -2.87 -15.31 7.70
N ALA A 165 -3.34 -15.10 8.92
CA ALA A 165 -2.47 -14.76 10.03
C ALA A 165 -1.65 -15.97 10.48
N HIS A 166 -0.58 -15.72 11.24
CA HIS A 166 0.28 -16.78 11.74
C HIS A 166 -0.51 -17.77 12.63
N PRO A 167 -0.41 -19.09 12.41
CA PRO A 167 -1.26 -20.09 13.06
C PRO A 167 -1.10 -20.15 14.59
N SER A 168 0.03 -19.69 15.14
CA SER A 168 0.22 -19.59 16.59
C SER A 168 -0.60 -18.47 17.26
N GLY A 169 -1.23 -17.59 16.49
CA GLY A 169 -1.96 -16.43 17.03
C GLY A 169 -1.07 -15.33 17.60
N ASN A 170 0.26 -15.41 17.43
CA ASN A 170 1.21 -14.40 17.92
C ASN A 170 1.15 -13.05 17.19
N ARG A 171 0.31 -12.94 16.16
CA ARG A 171 0.09 -11.74 15.35
C ARG A 171 1.37 -11.22 14.69
N ALA A 172 2.32 -12.11 14.40
CA ALA A 172 3.53 -11.73 13.69
C ALA A 172 3.18 -11.17 12.31
N SER A 173 4.02 -10.25 11.81
CA SER A 173 3.81 -9.62 10.49
C SER A 173 5.13 -9.35 9.78
N HIS A 174 5.07 -9.13 8.46
CA HIS A 174 6.14 -8.50 7.68
C HIS A 174 5.59 -7.33 6.87
N CYS A 175 6.50 -6.52 6.32
CA CYS A 175 6.20 -5.21 5.73
C CYS A 175 5.09 -5.20 4.68
N SER A 176 5.14 -6.06 3.66
CA SER A 176 4.11 -6.13 2.61
C SER A 176 2.74 -6.57 3.15
N GLY A 177 2.70 -7.56 4.04
CA GLY A 177 1.44 -8.05 4.60
C GLY A 177 0.76 -7.07 5.55
N ILE A 178 1.50 -6.46 6.47
CA ILE A 178 0.90 -5.49 7.38
C ILE A 178 0.40 -4.23 6.66
N THR A 179 1.12 -3.78 5.63
CA THR A 179 0.69 -2.61 4.84
C THR A 179 -0.53 -2.92 4.00
N PHE A 180 -0.62 -4.13 3.42
CA PHE A 180 -1.83 -4.57 2.74
C PHE A 180 -3.01 -4.70 3.72
N GLU A 181 -2.81 -5.26 4.91
CA GLU A 181 -3.84 -5.35 5.93
C GLU A 181 -4.39 -3.96 6.31
N VAL A 182 -3.50 -2.97 6.46
CA VAL A 182 -3.90 -1.58 6.73
C VAL A 182 -4.71 -1.00 5.59
N PHE A 183 -4.25 -1.18 4.33
CA PHE A 183 -5.01 -0.79 3.15
C PHE A 183 -6.41 -1.42 3.16
N PHE A 184 -6.48 -2.73 3.35
CA PHE A 184 -7.72 -3.50 3.31
C PHE A 184 -8.72 -3.03 4.39
N LYS A 185 -8.26 -2.89 5.64
CA LYS A 185 -9.09 -2.40 6.75
C LYS A 185 -9.51 -0.95 6.58
N ALA A 186 -8.65 -0.10 6.02
CA ALA A 186 -8.98 1.29 5.71
C ALA A 186 -10.08 1.37 4.63
N MET A 187 -9.98 0.54 3.59
CA MET A 187 -11.00 0.44 2.53
C MET A 187 -12.34 -0.01 3.10
N GLN A 188 -12.35 -1.10 3.90
CA GLN A 188 -13.57 -1.59 4.55
C GLN A 188 -14.22 -0.52 5.45
N ARG A 189 -13.41 0.14 6.29
CA ARG A 189 -13.91 1.20 7.19
C ARG A 189 -14.51 2.36 6.41
N ARG A 190 -13.84 2.81 5.33
CA ARG A 190 -14.37 3.86 4.46
C ARG A 190 -15.69 3.41 3.83
N ASN A 191 -15.73 2.25 3.18
CA ASN A 191 -16.91 1.75 2.50
C ASN A 191 -18.13 1.66 3.45
N GLN A 192 -17.92 1.14 4.66
CA GLN A 192 -18.95 1.10 5.70
C GLN A 192 -19.49 2.49 6.05
N GLN A 193 -18.63 3.50 6.18
CA GLN A 193 -19.06 4.88 6.45
C GLN A 193 -19.79 5.52 5.26
N LEU A 194 -19.47 5.11 4.04
CA LEU A 194 -20.10 5.58 2.82
C LEU A 194 -21.41 4.82 2.49
N GLY A 195 -21.78 3.81 3.27
CA GLY A 195 -22.95 2.96 2.99
C GLY A 195 -22.77 2.03 1.79
N ILE A 196 -21.52 1.78 1.38
CA ILE A 196 -21.13 0.86 0.31
C ILE A 196 -20.81 -0.50 0.95
N PRO A 197 -21.04 -1.66 0.28
CA PRO A 197 -20.61 -2.95 0.82
C PRO A 197 -19.14 -2.94 1.25
N LYS A 198 -18.84 -3.48 2.44
CA LYS A 198 -17.50 -3.41 3.04
C LYS A 198 -16.39 -3.90 2.10
N ASP A 199 -16.68 -4.94 1.32
CA ASP A 199 -15.75 -5.61 0.42
C ASP A 199 -15.91 -5.16 -1.04
N ASP A 200 -16.67 -4.09 -1.31
CA ASP A 200 -16.68 -3.48 -2.65
C ASP A 200 -15.43 -2.62 -2.85
N ILE A 201 -14.38 -3.26 -3.37
CA ILE A 201 -13.12 -2.61 -3.70
C ILE A 201 -13.09 -2.44 -5.22
N ASN A 202 -13.81 -1.43 -5.71
CA ASN A 202 -13.97 -1.09 -7.14
C ASN A 202 -14.51 -2.28 -7.97
N GLY A 203 -15.45 -3.04 -7.41
CA GLY A 203 -16.06 -4.19 -8.08
C GLY A 203 -15.13 -5.38 -8.32
N MET A 204 -13.92 -5.41 -7.76
CA MET A 204 -13.01 -6.53 -7.92
C MET A 204 -13.62 -7.83 -7.39
N ASN A 205 -13.52 -8.91 -8.15
CA ASN A 205 -13.77 -10.25 -7.64
C ASN A 205 -12.55 -10.77 -6.85
N TRP A 206 -12.65 -11.99 -6.33
CA TRP A 206 -11.59 -12.60 -5.54
C TRP A 206 -10.28 -12.75 -6.32
N ASP A 207 -10.31 -13.25 -7.55
CA ASP A 207 -9.10 -13.44 -8.38
C ASP A 207 -8.38 -12.12 -8.67
N GLN A 208 -9.15 -11.06 -8.92
CA GLN A 208 -8.63 -9.71 -9.12
C GLN A 208 -8.01 -9.14 -7.85
N MET A 209 -8.65 -9.34 -6.69
CA MET A 209 -8.08 -8.95 -5.39
C MET A 209 -6.79 -9.74 -5.09
N PHE A 210 -6.75 -11.02 -5.43
CA PHE A 210 -5.57 -11.84 -5.23
C PHE A 210 -4.41 -11.39 -6.13
N ASP A 211 -4.64 -11.14 -7.42
CA ASP A 211 -3.60 -10.55 -8.29
C ASP A 211 -3.16 -9.16 -7.82
N PHE A 212 -4.09 -8.32 -7.33
CA PHE A 212 -3.75 -7.05 -6.69
C PHE A 212 -2.75 -7.25 -5.53
N ILE A 213 -2.94 -8.25 -4.67
CA ILE A 213 -2.01 -8.60 -3.60
C ILE A 213 -0.64 -9.00 -4.17
N LEU A 214 -0.59 -9.80 -5.23
CA LEU A 214 0.67 -10.22 -5.83
C LEU A 214 1.47 -9.02 -6.35
N HIS A 215 0.80 -8.00 -6.92
CA HIS A 215 1.45 -6.73 -7.24
C HIS A 215 1.87 -5.93 -6.02
N TRP A 216 1.03 -5.87 -4.99
CA TRP A 216 1.35 -5.20 -3.72
C TRP A 216 2.59 -5.80 -3.06
N TYR A 217 2.75 -7.12 -3.14
CA TYR A 217 3.85 -7.89 -2.57
C TYR A 217 5.11 -7.86 -3.45
N ALA A 218 5.05 -7.19 -4.61
CA ALA A 218 6.09 -7.20 -5.62
C ALA A 218 6.47 -8.63 -6.08
N ALA A 219 5.48 -9.54 -6.13
CA ALA A 219 5.67 -10.95 -6.48
C ALA A 219 5.53 -11.20 -7.99
N GLN A 220 5.01 -10.26 -8.77
CA GLN A 220 4.79 -10.41 -10.22
C GLN A 220 5.96 -9.89 -11.07
N GLY A 221 7.18 -9.95 -10.54
CA GLY A 221 8.40 -9.58 -11.26
C GLY A 221 9.13 -8.36 -10.67
N PRO A 222 9.99 -7.69 -11.45
CA PRO A 222 10.81 -6.59 -10.94
C PRO A 222 9.94 -5.39 -10.54
N LYS A 223 10.39 -4.60 -9.56
CA LYS A 223 9.60 -3.49 -8.99
C LYS A 223 8.92 -2.57 -10.00
N PRO A 224 9.53 -2.12 -11.12
CA PRO A 224 8.83 -1.29 -12.11
C PRO A 224 7.56 -1.93 -12.69
N GLN A 225 7.43 -3.26 -12.64
CA GLN A 225 6.31 -4.04 -13.14
C GLN A 225 5.41 -4.60 -12.03
N SER A 226 5.91 -4.66 -10.79
CA SER A 226 5.19 -5.21 -9.64
C SER A 226 5.55 -4.44 -8.38
N ASN A 227 4.69 -3.50 -8.00
CA ASN A 227 4.75 -2.76 -6.74
C ASN A 227 3.37 -2.17 -6.42
N ILE A 228 3.25 -1.51 -5.27
CA ILE A 228 2.01 -0.89 -4.81
C ILE A 228 1.37 0.10 -5.80
N THR A 229 2.17 0.88 -6.55
CA THR A 229 1.65 1.85 -7.53
C THR A 229 1.06 1.13 -8.73
N VAL A 230 1.72 0.07 -9.19
CA VAL A 230 1.22 -0.78 -10.28
C VAL A 230 -0.09 -1.44 -9.86
N ALA A 231 -0.18 -1.98 -8.64
CA ALA A 231 -1.40 -2.57 -8.11
C ALA A 231 -2.56 -1.55 -8.14
N LEU A 232 -2.34 -0.35 -7.60
CA LEU A 232 -3.35 0.70 -7.52
C LEU A 232 -3.79 1.21 -8.90
N GLU A 233 -2.86 1.43 -9.81
CA GLU A 233 -3.15 1.93 -11.16
C GLU A 233 -3.86 0.87 -12.01
N LYS A 234 -3.38 -0.39 -11.96
CA LYS A 234 -3.94 -1.52 -12.71
C LYS A 234 -5.42 -1.75 -12.40
N TYR A 235 -5.80 -1.60 -11.13
CA TYR A 235 -7.16 -1.85 -10.65
C TYR A 235 -8.00 -0.56 -10.49
N GLY A 236 -7.52 0.56 -11.02
CA GLY A 236 -8.27 1.81 -11.07
C GLY A 236 -8.54 2.45 -9.71
N LEU A 237 -7.85 2.01 -8.66
CA LEU A 237 -8.05 2.47 -7.27
C LEU A 237 -7.25 3.72 -6.93
N GLY A 238 -6.18 3.98 -7.67
CA GLY A 238 -5.19 4.94 -7.24
C GLY A 238 -4.27 5.41 -8.34
N VAL A 239 -3.30 6.23 -7.93
CA VAL A 239 -2.25 6.78 -8.78
C VAL A 239 -0.89 6.62 -8.11
N GLY A 240 0.15 6.44 -8.92
CA GLY A 240 1.52 6.63 -8.48
C GLY A 240 1.86 8.11 -8.41
N ILE A 241 2.26 8.58 -7.23
CA ILE A 241 2.75 9.94 -7.00
C ILE A 241 4.13 10.06 -7.65
N LYS A 242 4.31 11.05 -8.53
CA LYS A 242 5.53 11.24 -9.33
C LYS A 242 6.48 12.29 -8.75
N ASP A 243 5.93 13.34 -8.15
CA ASP A 243 6.70 14.33 -7.40
C ASP A 243 6.71 13.93 -5.91
N LEU A 244 7.88 13.90 -5.29
CA LEU A 244 7.99 13.61 -3.86
C LEU A 244 7.21 14.64 -3.03
N GLU A 245 7.16 15.89 -3.47
CA GLU A 245 6.45 16.96 -2.78
C GLU A 245 4.93 16.75 -2.74
N ASP A 246 4.39 15.96 -3.66
CA ASP A 246 2.97 15.63 -3.68
C ASP A 246 2.58 14.54 -2.68
N ALA A 247 3.55 13.84 -2.08
CA ALA A 247 3.30 12.78 -1.12
C ALA A 247 2.66 13.31 0.17
N ARG A 248 1.74 12.52 0.74
CA ARG A 248 0.96 12.89 1.93
C ARG A 248 0.96 11.73 2.92
N ALA A 249 1.03 12.05 4.20
CA ALA A 249 0.91 11.06 5.27
C ALA A 249 -0.29 10.13 5.01
N GLY A 250 -0.11 8.82 5.16
CA GLY A 250 -1.12 7.82 4.83
C GLY A 250 -1.08 7.29 3.39
N ASP A 251 -0.23 7.84 2.51
CA ASP A 251 0.11 7.16 1.26
C ASP A 251 0.86 5.86 1.57
N PHE A 252 0.81 4.90 0.65
CA PHE A 252 1.64 3.71 0.72
C PHE A 252 2.95 3.97 -0.01
N ILE A 253 4.05 3.44 0.53
CA ILE A 253 5.38 3.58 -0.06
C ILE A 253 6.04 2.22 -0.21
N ASP A 254 6.74 2.02 -1.31
CA ASP A 254 7.62 0.89 -1.54
C ASP A 254 9.00 1.41 -1.96
N ILE A 255 10.02 1.08 -1.19
CA ILE A 255 11.39 1.54 -1.39
C ILE A 255 12.33 0.40 -1.76
N SER A 256 13.43 0.75 -2.42
CA SER A 256 14.54 -0.17 -2.69
C SER A 256 15.83 0.33 -2.06
N ARG A 257 16.69 -0.59 -1.63
CA ARG A 257 18.01 -0.29 -1.08
C ARG A 257 19.12 -0.75 -2.01
N GLU A 258 20.32 -0.18 -1.83
CA GLU A 258 21.53 -0.55 -2.59
C GLU A 258 21.98 -2.01 -2.39
N ASN A 259 21.55 -2.66 -1.31
CA ASN A 259 21.80 -4.09 -1.04
C ASN A 259 20.73 -5.02 -1.65
N SER A 260 19.95 -4.53 -2.63
CA SER A 260 18.90 -5.27 -3.33
C SER A 260 17.71 -5.72 -2.48
N THR A 261 17.51 -5.14 -1.30
CA THR A 261 16.32 -5.39 -0.48
C THR A 261 15.25 -4.32 -0.69
N GLY A 262 13.99 -4.70 -0.52
CA GLY A 262 12.83 -3.82 -0.63
C GLY A 262 12.19 -3.57 0.73
N HIS A 263 11.26 -2.61 0.78
CA HIS A 263 10.42 -2.43 1.97
C HIS A 263 9.15 -1.66 1.64
N THR A 264 8.00 -2.19 2.06
CA THR A 264 6.71 -1.51 1.97
C THR A 264 6.36 -0.86 3.30
N GLY A 265 5.79 0.34 3.28
CA GLY A 265 5.36 1.07 4.48
C GLY A 265 4.16 1.97 4.21
N VAL A 266 3.65 2.58 5.28
CA VAL A 266 2.76 3.74 5.23
C VAL A 266 3.63 4.98 5.40
N PHE A 267 3.66 5.83 4.38
CA PHE A 267 4.40 7.09 4.41
C PHE A 267 3.85 8.02 5.51
N LEU A 268 4.75 8.62 6.29
CA LEU A 268 4.38 9.57 7.34
C LEU A 268 4.88 10.98 7.03
N ASN A 269 6.17 11.12 6.71
CA ASN A 269 6.75 12.40 6.31
C ASN A 269 8.12 12.22 5.65
N TRP A 270 8.57 13.22 4.92
CA TRP A 270 9.95 13.34 4.47
C TRP A 270 10.87 13.77 5.61
N VAL A 271 12.12 13.30 5.56
CA VAL A 271 13.22 13.86 6.34
C VAL A 271 13.97 14.83 5.45
N ARG A 272 14.21 16.04 5.93
CA ARG A 272 14.81 17.12 5.15
C ARG A 272 16.06 17.70 5.80
N GLU A 273 16.95 18.22 4.95
CA GLU A 273 18.01 19.15 5.30
C GLU A 273 17.81 20.39 4.43
N GLY A 274 17.31 21.48 5.02
CA GLY A 274 16.79 22.62 4.24
C GLY A 274 15.64 22.17 3.33
N ASP A 275 15.69 22.55 2.05
CA ASP A 275 14.68 22.16 1.06
C ASP A 275 14.90 20.74 0.51
N LYS A 276 16.05 20.13 0.77
CA LYS A 276 16.42 18.83 0.21
C LYS A 276 15.78 17.69 1.00
N VAL A 277 15.03 16.83 0.32
CA VAL A 277 14.61 15.53 0.87
C VAL A 277 15.82 14.60 0.97
N VAL A 278 16.13 14.16 2.19
CA VAL A 278 17.29 13.31 2.50
C VAL A 278 16.90 11.94 3.07
N GLY A 279 15.62 11.72 3.35
CA GLY A 279 15.13 10.44 3.84
C GLY A 279 13.62 10.43 3.99
N VAL A 280 13.11 9.35 4.58
CA VAL A 280 11.70 9.09 4.75
C VAL A 280 11.41 8.52 6.13
N ARG A 281 10.33 9.01 6.74
CA ARG A 281 9.71 8.42 7.92
C ARG A 281 8.45 7.69 7.49
N TYR A 282 8.32 6.44 7.92
CA TYR A 282 7.19 5.58 7.60
C TYR A 282 6.80 4.70 8.79
N TRP A 283 5.62 4.11 8.73
CA TRP A 283 5.13 3.07 9.63
C TRP A 283 5.12 1.72 8.90
N SER A 284 5.67 0.66 9.50
CA SER A 284 5.68 -0.69 8.92
C SER A 284 6.06 -1.75 9.97
N SER A 285 6.35 -2.98 9.53
CA SER A 285 6.93 -4.06 10.33
C SER A 285 8.25 -4.55 9.73
N GLN A 286 9.32 -4.56 10.51
CA GLN A 286 10.65 -4.99 10.09
C GLN A 286 11.47 -5.60 11.22
N GLY A 287 12.55 -6.31 10.85
CA GLY A 287 13.45 -6.95 11.80
C GLY A 287 14.12 -5.96 12.76
N THR A 288 14.61 -4.82 12.26
CA THR A 288 15.33 -3.82 13.08
C THR A 288 14.44 -3.14 14.13
N THR A 289 13.13 -3.07 13.89
CA THR A 289 12.14 -2.56 14.86
C THR A 289 11.54 -3.68 15.73
N HIS A 290 11.92 -4.93 15.49
CA HIS A 290 11.36 -6.12 16.13
C HIS A 290 9.84 -6.22 16.00
N GLY A 291 9.31 -5.78 14.84
CA GLY A 291 7.87 -5.77 14.58
C GLY A 291 7.33 -4.43 14.10
N ILE A 292 6.03 -4.22 14.34
CA ILE A 292 5.32 -3.00 13.94
C ILE A 292 5.86 -1.78 14.70
N SER A 293 6.33 -0.78 13.95
CA SER A 293 6.78 0.51 14.49
C SER A 293 6.90 1.56 13.39
N ASN A 294 7.05 2.81 13.81
CA ASN A 294 7.64 3.84 12.96
C ASN A 294 9.13 3.55 12.77
N ASN A 295 9.65 3.85 11.59
CA ASN A 295 11.07 3.87 11.31
C ASN A 295 11.45 5.09 10.47
N THR A 296 12.74 5.39 10.38
CA THR A 296 13.29 6.42 9.52
C THR A 296 14.49 5.86 8.77
N GLU A 297 14.46 6.01 7.45
CA GLU A 297 15.57 5.60 6.59
C GLU A 297 16.00 6.76 5.70
N TYR A 298 17.27 6.74 5.32
CA TYR A 298 17.90 7.84 4.61
C TYR A 298 18.23 7.45 3.17
N PHE A 299 18.05 8.41 2.27
CA PHE A 299 18.32 8.23 0.85
C PHE A 299 19.82 8.20 0.56
N ASN A 300 20.18 7.57 -0.55
CA ASN A 300 21.55 7.52 -1.07
C ASN A 300 22.00 8.82 -1.75
N VAL A 301 21.52 9.96 -1.25
CA VAL A 301 21.93 11.29 -1.66
C VAL A 301 23.15 11.74 -0.85
N ARG A 302 23.97 12.62 -1.43
CA ARG A 302 25.15 13.17 -0.75
C ARG A 302 24.82 14.39 0.10
N ARG A 303 25.52 14.50 1.23
CA ARG A 303 25.62 15.69 2.09
C ARG A 303 26.53 16.75 1.46
N ALA A 304 26.54 17.93 2.06
CA ALA A 304 27.50 18.99 1.71
C ALA A 304 28.97 18.54 1.87
N ASP A 305 29.26 17.67 2.84
CA ASP A 305 30.60 17.09 3.07
C ASP A 305 30.96 15.93 2.12
N GLY A 306 30.11 15.65 1.13
CA GLY A 306 30.30 14.57 0.15
C GLY A 306 29.93 13.17 0.64
N ARG A 307 29.63 12.95 1.92
CA ARG A 307 29.24 11.63 2.46
C ARG A 307 27.80 11.28 2.09
N LYS A 308 27.47 9.99 1.96
CA LYS A 308 26.09 9.53 1.74
C LYS A 308 25.28 9.60 3.03
N TYR A 309 24.00 9.92 2.87
CA TYR A 309 23.01 9.92 3.95
C TYR A 309 22.62 8.51 4.40
N GLY A 310 22.23 7.67 3.44
CA GLY A 310 21.91 6.27 3.67
C GLY A 310 22.01 5.46 2.38
N ASN A 311 21.26 4.37 2.31
CA ASN A 311 21.31 3.38 1.23
C ASN A 311 19.95 3.18 0.53
N VAL A 312 18.90 3.93 0.89
CA VAL A 312 17.64 3.90 0.15
C VAL A 312 17.82 4.62 -1.19
N ILE A 313 17.53 3.95 -2.30
CA ILE A 313 17.74 4.50 -3.63
C ILE A 313 16.61 5.48 -3.93
N ILE A 314 16.89 6.79 -3.94
CA ILE A 314 15.84 7.83 -4.10
C ILE A 314 15.05 7.69 -5.41
N ASN A 315 15.70 7.21 -6.48
CA ASN A 315 15.07 6.97 -7.78
C ASN A 315 14.33 5.62 -7.88
N ARG A 316 14.22 4.87 -6.77
CA ARG A 316 13.47 3.62 -6.66
C ARG A 316 12.54 3.64 -5.45
N VAL A 317 11.87 4.79 -5.31
CA VAL A 317 10.79 5.04 -4.37
C VAL A 317 9.49 5.07 -5.17
N TYR A 318 8.54 4.22 -4.80
CA TYR A 318 7.22 4.14 -5.40
C TYR A 318 6.19 4.54 -4.36
N ILE A 319 5.37 5.54 -4.64
CA ILE A 319 4.39 6.07 -3.68
C ILE A 319 3.00 5.95 -4.29
N GLY A 320 2.15 5.16 -3.66
CA GLY A 320 0.79 4.89 -4.09
C GLY A 320 -0.23 5.66 -3.26
N ARG A 321 -1.09 6.44 -3.92
CA ARG A 321 -2.24 7.08 -3.29
C ARG A 321 -3.54 6.46 -3.79
N VAL A 322 -4.37 6.00 -2.86
CA VAL A 322 -5.74 5.58 -3.17
C VAL A 322 -6.61 6.80 -3.37
N LEU A 323 -7.26 6.90 -4.52
CA LEU A 323 -8.15 8.00 -4.86
C LEU A 323 -9.47 7.94 -4.08
N PRO A 324 -10.23 9.04 -4.05
CA PRO A 324 -11.63 9.01 -3.64
C PRO A 324 -12.45 8.07 -4.52
N VAL A 325 -13.51 7.48 -3.97
CA VAL A 325 -14.34 6.47 -4.68
C VAL A 325 -14.89 7.00 -6.00
N GLY A 326 -15.35 8.27 -6.02
CA GLY A 326 -15.86 8.91 -7.24
C GLY A 326 -14.83 9.15 -8.34
N GLN A 327 -13.55 8.90 -8.09
CA GLN A 327 -12.45 9.07 -9.05
C GLN A 327 -11.85 7.72 -9.50
N TYR A 328 -12.44 6.60 -9.10
CA TYR A 328 -11.99 5.29 -9.55
C TYR A 328 -12.21 5.10 -11.05
N LYS A 329 -11.23 4.47 -11.69
CA LYS A 329 -11.32 4.05 -13.10
C LYS A 329 -11.95 2.66 -13.13
N LYS A 330 -12.90 2.46 -14.05
CA LYS A 330 -13.56 1.17 -14.29
C LYS A 330 -12.90 0.43 -15.43
#